data_AF-A0A7X5C6G2-F1
#
_entry.id   AF-A0A7X5C6G2-F1
#
_cell.length_a   1.000
_cell.length_b   1.000
_cell.length_c   1.000
_cell.angle_alpha   90.00
_cell.angle_beta   90.00
_cell.angle_gamma   90.00
#
_symmetry.space_group_name_H-M   'P 1'
#
loop_
_entity.id
_entity.type
_entity.pdbx_description
1 polymer ?
#
loop_
_entity_poly.entity_id
_entity_poly.type
_entity_poly.pdbx_seq_one_letter_code
_entity_poly.pdbx_strand_id
1 'polypeptide(L)'
;MEIEEKMADKPEDWPANARECTLEAICEKVEEFRENPSYKTKEVLLSLVCNHDLNQSTGIGLMRVTEYEVAIINYLYMVGAVHQINSLKVYLYDLITETTRLQKIMSWCNPVLGANDEEGVRICTYEEGLMLPLKLYHFAYHKYTIEKELSFAEQLFSVVNEIVKVSRTEDEIDSIAFAYSSLLYDISNMYGSKKERIWEFTREELLELFELEAKLLKKNNQSPIVRPTKGVLIMQISNFILKSRNNYNEDYICKYLPKDVARASITNHQIWMKKTELLNDKREQKVIPEFFGDTSWIKYDWVKNIDFTATRTYYVSCFSKEINSDEMQNDYGQCLYGYKNDRIIDLVAPIGIMKLKKKDGADNDLPDTMERPYISQVIAFDVLYDEIEAKKELEYLFDVINMFDMSNAEKKQFLQEILQYWILSVKDYKWHEEKERRYVIFLYDNYDYKEIEFDDTFLKIKTSLFLTPDFIIGDNPGRWEIMRQLDAKRKALFSREYLLCTDCLMQDHDAAVMRMPKVCPVCGSSNIKMVYHEE
;
A
#
# COMPACT_ATOMS: atom_id res chain seq x y z
N MET A 1 5.25 -16.93 23.86
CA MET A 1 4.37 -17.81 23.05
C MET A 1 5.30 -18.59 22.16
N GLU A 2 5.80 -19.73 22.66
CA GLU A 2 6.49 -20.72 21.83
C GLU A 2 5.42 -21.33 20.95
N ILE A 3 5.42 -20.96 19.66
CA ILE A 3 4.59 -21.63 18.67
C ILE A 3 5.43 -22.84 18.24
N GLU A 4 5.15 -24.01 18.82
CA GLU A 4 5.50 -25.27 18.15
C GLU A 4 4.67 -25.33 16.86
N GLU A 5 5.20 -24.75 15.79
CA GLU A 5 4.65 -24.83 14.45
C GLU A 5 4.76 -26.28 13.98
N LYS A 6 3.75 -27.10 14.27
CA LYS A 6 3.42 -28.18 13.34
C LYS A 6 2.99 -27.51 12.05
N MET A 7 3.94 -27.23 11.16
CA MET A 7 3.63 -26.87 9.78
C MET A 7 2.73 -27.98 9.23
N ALA A 8 1.55 -27.61 8.72
CA ALA A 8 0.66 -28.55 8.07
C ALA A 8 1.42 -29.31 6.98
N ASP A 9 1.08 -30.58 6.75
CA ASP A 9 1.77 -31.39 5.75
C ASP A 9 1.51 -30.83 4.34
N LYS A 10 2.59 -30.65 3.57
CA LYS A 10 2.50 -30.19 2.17
C LYS A 10 1.74 -31.25 1.34
N PRO A 11 0.65 -30.88 0.64
CA PRO A 11 -0.06 -31.82 -0.23
C PRO A 11 0.84 -32.39 -1.33
N GLU A 12 0.67 -33.66 -1.68
CA GLU A 12 1.50 -34.34 -2.70
C GLU A 12 1.38 -33.70 -4.09
N ASP A 13 0.22 -33.14 -4.41
CA ASP A 13 -0.10 -32.49 -5.68
C ASP A 13 0.10 -30.95 -5.65
N TRP A 14 0.79 -30.43 -4.62
CA TRP A 14 1.10 -29.00 -4.53
C TRP A 14 2.22 -28.61 -5.52
N PRO A 15 2.06 -27.52 -6.31
CA PRO A 15 0.87 -26.68 -6.43
C PRO A 15 -0.16 -27.26 -7.42
N ALA A 16 -1.44 -27.27 -7.04
CA ALA A 16 -2.54 -27.79 -7.88
C ALA A 16 -3.31 -26.69 -8.65
N ASN A 17 -3.00 -25.43 -8.38
CA ASN A 17 -3.59 -24.28 -9.06
C ASN A 17 -2.63 -23.08 -9.09
N ALA A 18 -2.98 -22.07 -9.89
CA ALA A 18 -2.14 -20.88 -10.07
C ALA A 18 -1.93 -20.07 -8.77
N ARG A 19 -2.90 -20.11 -7.84
CA ARG A 19 -2.79 -19.43 -6.55
C ARG A 19 -1.71 -20.07 -5.68
N GLU A 20 -1.75 -21.40 -5.53
CA GLU A 20 -0.74 -22.17 -4.79
C GLU A 20 0.66 -21.95 -5.37
N CYS A 21 0.79 -21.95 -6.70
CA CYS A 21 2.06 -21.68 -7.38
C CYS A 21 2.57 -20.25 -7.09
N THR A 22 1.67 -19.26 -7.05
CA THR A 22 2.05 -17.87 -6.75
C THR A 22 2.51 -17.71 -5.31
N LEU A 23 1.81 -18.36 -4.36
CA LEU A 23 2.20 -18.36 -2.95
C LEU A 23 3.58 -18.98 -2.74
N GLU A 24 3.89 -20.09 -3.41
CA GLU A 24 5.22 -20.73 -3.37
C GLU A 24 6.31 -19.80 -3.94
N ALA A 25 6.05 -19.17 -5.09
CA ALA A 25 6.97 -18.20 -5.67
C ALA A 25 7.20 -16.97 -4.75
N ILE A 26 6.16 -16.47 -4.09
CA ILE A 26 6.29 -15.36 -3.14
C ILE A 26 7.16 -15.78 -1.94
N CYS A 27 6.96 -16.97 -1.38
CA CYS A 27 7.80 -17.50 -0.30
C CYS A 27 9.28 -17.50 -0.69
N GLU A 28 9.61 -18.03 -1.87
CA GLU A 28 10.99 -18.03 -2.36
C GLU A 28 11.57 -16.61 -2.50
N LYS A 29 10.79 -15.66 -3.04
CA LYS A 29 11.27 -14.28 -3.28
C LYS A 29 11.35 -13.44 -2.01
N VAL A 30 10.55 -13.76 -1.02
CA VAL A 30 10.67 -13.21 0.33
C VAL A 30 11.99 -13.65 0.96
N GLU A 31 12.34 -14.94 0.89
CA GLU A 31 13.63 -15.43 1.41
C GLU A 31 14.82 -14.84 0.64
N GLU A 32 14.73 -14.76 -0.70
CA GLU A 32 15.76 -14.14 -1.52
C GLU A 32 16.01 -12.66 -1.12
N PHE A 33 14.94 -11.91 -0.82
CA PHE A 33 15.06 -10.55 -0.30
C PHE A 33 15.67 -10.52 1.12
N ARG A 34 15.31 -11.47 2.00
CA ARG A 34 15.85 -11.55 3.36
C ARG A 34 17.35 -11.82 3.37
N GLU A 35 17.81 -12.74 2.54
CA GLU A 35 19.22 -13.13 2.44
C GLU A 35 20.05 -12.09 1.69
N ASN A 36 19.50 -11.54 0.60
CA ASN A 36 20.19 -10.56 -0.24
C ASN A 36 19.33 -9.32 -0.51
N PRO A 37 19.11 -8.46 0.50
CA PRO A 37 18.24 -7.31 0.36
C PRO A 37 18.90 -6.27 -0.56
N SER A 38 18.26 -6.03 -1.71
CA SER A 38 18.68 -5.09 -2.76
C SER A 38 17.47 -4.57 -3.53
N TYR A 39 17.64 -3.49 -4.31
CA TYR A 39 16.60 -2.96 -5.19
C TYR A 39 16.11 -4.01 -6.21
N LYS A 40 16.94 -4.99 -6.58
CA LYS A 40 16.59 -6.07 -7.51
C LYS A 40 15.69 -7.11 -6.87
N THR A 41 16.08 -7.65 -5.71
CA THR A 41 15.26 -8.63 -4.98
C THR A 41 13.94 -8.00 -4.53
N LYS A 42 13.98 -6.72 -4.14
CA LYS A 42 12.78 -5.90 -3.90
C LYS A 42 11.89 -5.79 -5.14
N GLU A 43 12.42 -5.44 -6.32
CA GLU A 43 11.62 -5.35 -7.56
C GLU A 43 10.93 -6.66 -7.93
N VAL A 44 11.64 -7.79 -7.79
CA VAL A 44 11.09 -9.11 -8.13
C VAL A 44 9.95 -9.45 -7.18
N LEU A 45 10.15 -9.29 -5.87
CA LEU A 45 9.10 -9.52 -4.87
C LEU A 45 7.88 -8.63 -5.13
N LEU A 46 8.08 -7.32 -5.27
CA LEU A 46 7.00 -6.37 -5.50
C LEU A 46 6.24 -6.64 -6.81
N SER A 47 6.89 -7.22 -7.81
CA SER A 47 6.22 -7.57 -9.05
C SER A 47 5.28 -8.78 -8.92
N LEU A 48 5.46 -9.62 -7.91
CA LEU A 48 4.55 -10.74 -7.62
C LEU A 48 3.34 -10.30 -6.79
N VAL A 49 3.52 -9.32 -5.90
CA VAL A 49 2.48 -8.91 -4.94
C VAL A 49 1.71 -7.65 -5.34
N CYS A 50 2.24 -6.82 -6.24
CA CYS A 50 1.55 -5.64 -6.74
C CYS A 50 0.95 -5.89 -8.13
N ASN A 51 -0.34 -6.23 -8.16
CA ASN A 51 -1.12 -6.28 -9.39
C ASN A 51 -1.73 -4.90 -9.69
N HIS A 52 -1.77 -4.53 -10.97
CA HIS A 52 -2.26 -3.23 -11.40
C HIS A 52 -3.63 -3.34 -12.07
N ASP A 53 -3.85 -4.38 -12.89
CA ASP A 53 -5.10 -4.61 -13.62
C ASP A 53 -5.97 -5.67 -12.92
N LEU A 54 -7.30 -5.57 -13.06
CA LEU A 54 -8.24 -6.48 -12.41
C LEU A 54 -8.09 -7.92 -12.93
N ASN A 55 -7.73 -8.06 -14.20
CA ASN A 55 -7.58 -9.34 -14.89
C ASN A 55 -6.12 -9.78 -15.05
N GLN A 56 -5.19 -9.22 -14.27
CA GLN A 56 -3.77 -9.54 -14.39
C GLN A 56 -3.43 -10.98 -13.99
N SER A 57 -4.10 -11.56 -12.99
CA SER A 57 -3.87 -12.95 -12.55
C SER A 57 -4.89 -13.93 -13.18
N THR A 58 -4.53 -15.22 -13.21
CA THR A 58 -5.44 -16.30 -13.61
C THR A 58 -5.86 -17.14 -12.39
N GLY A 59 -7.11 -17.57 -12.38
CA GLY A 59 -7.66 -18.50 -11.38
C GLY A 59 -7.71 -19.95 -11.88
N ILE A 60 -6.77 -20.36 -12.73
CA ILE A 60 -6.78 -21.70 -13.35
C ILE A 60 -6.31 -22.75 -12.32
N GLY A 61 -6.93 -23.93 -12.37
CA GLY A 61 -6.56 -25.09 -11.57
C GLY A 61 -7.68 -25.55 -10.63
N LEU A 62 -7.35 -26.48 -9.73
CA LEU A 62 -8.30 -27.02 -8.77
C LEU A 62 -8.70 -25.98 -7.72
N MET A 63 -9.99 -25.69 -7.59
CA MET A 63 -10.51 -24.85 -6.52
C MET A 63 -10.55 -25.63 -5.21
N ARG A 64 -9.52 -25.44 -4.38
CA ARG A 64 -9.41 -25.97 -3.02
C ARG A 64 -8.78 -24.91 -2.11
N VAL A 65 -8.86 -25.09 -0.79
CA VAL A 65 -8.04 -24.35 0.19
C VAL A 65 -7.57 -25.36 1.23
N THR A 66 -6.26 -25.56 1.35
CA THR A 66 -5.67 -26.54 2.26
C THR A 66 -5.13 -25.89 3.53
N GLU A 67 -4.92 -26.67 4.59
CA GLU A 67 -4.24 -26.19 5.80
C GLU A 67 -2.82 -25.68 5.50
N TYR A 68 -2.13 -26.31 4.54
CA TYR A 68 -0.82 -25.87 4.07
C TYR A 68 -0.85 -24.50 3.38
N GLU A 69 -1.88 -24.22 2.57
CA GLU A 69 -2.10 -22.88 2.01
C GLU A 69 -2.25 -21.83 3.11
N VAL A 70 -3.03 -22.14 4.15
CA VAL A 70 -3.23 -21.24 5.30
C VAL A 70 -1.94 -21.03 6.08
N ALA A 71 -1.14 -22.09 6.27
CA ALA A 71 0.17 -21.99 6.91
C ALA A 71 1.11 -21.05 6.13
N ILE A 72 1.12 -21.15 4.79
CA ILE A 72 1.88 -20.23 3.93
C ILE A 72 1.36 -18.80 4.03
N ILE A 73 0.05 -18.57 3.97
CA ILE A 73 -0.54 -17.24 4.10
C ILE A 73 -0.15 -16.59 5.43
N ASN A 74 -0.25 -17.34 6.53
CA ASN A 74 0.13 -16.87 7.86
C ASN A 74 1.63 -16.58 7.96
N TYR A 75 2.48 -17.46 7.40
CA TYR A 75 3.93 -17.25 7.32
C TYR A 75 4.25 -15.93 6.59
N LEU A 76 3.68 -15.74 5.40
CA LEU A 76 3.88 -14.54 4.59
C LEU A 76 3.37 -13.28 5.29
N TYR A 77 2.24 -13.37 6.01
CA TYR A 77 1.71 -12.25 6.79
C TYR A 77 2.69 -11.84 7.92
N MET A 78 3.22 -12.82 8.66
CA MET A 78 4.23 -12.57 9.70
C MET A 78 5.50 -11.95 9.12
N VAL A 79 6.01 -12.50 8.01
CA VAL A 79 7.19 -11.95 7.33
C VAL A 79 6.92 -10.53 6.83
N GLY A 80 5.75 -10.28 6.23
CA GLY A 80 5.33 -8.95 5.80
C GLY A 80 5.30 -7.94 6.93
N ALA A 81 4.78 -8.32 8.10
CA ALA A 81 4.79 -7.47 9.29
C ALA A 81 6.21 -7.21 9.81
N VAL A 82 7.02 -8.27 9.89
CA VAL A 82 8.37 -8.24 10.46
C VAL A 82 9.38 -7.46 9.61
N HIS A 83 9.23 -7.51 8.29
CA HIS A 83 10.10 -6.82 7.31
C HIS A 83 9.45 -5.54 6.74
N GLN A 84 8.30 -5.11 7.26
CA GLN A 84 7.54 -3.94 6.79
C GLN A 84 7.22 -3.97 5.28
N ILE A 85 6.96 -5.16 4.74
CA ILE A 85 6.57 -5.36 3.34
C ILE A 85 5.05 -5.20 3.27
N ASN A 86 4.58 -3.96 3.34
CA ASN A 86 3.14 -3.67 3.40
C ASN A 86 2.40 -4.17 2.14
N SER A 87 3.06 -4.14 0.97
CA SER A 87 2.55 -4.72 -0.28
C SER A 87 2.18 -6.18 -0.17
N LEU A 88 2.98 -6.96 0.55
CA LEU A 88 2.72 -8.38 0.78
C LEU A 88 1.46 -8.56 1.63
N LYS A 89 1.28 -7.79 2.70
CA LYS A 89 0.08 -7.88 3.54
C LYS A 89 -1.17 -7.51 2.77
N VAL A 90 -1.12 -6.41 2.02
CA VAL A 90 -2.22 -5.96 1.15
C VAL A 90 -2.59 -7.05 0.13
N TYR A 91 -1.60 -7.65 -0.53
CA TYR A 91 -1.80 -8.76 -1.45
C TYR A 91 -2.50 -9.96 -0.81
N LEU A 92 -2.20 -10.31 0.45
CA LEU A 92 -2.85 -11.43 1.13
C LEU A 92 -4.33 -11.16 1.39
N TYR A 93 -4.73 -9.91 1.66
CA TYR A 93 -6.14 -9.53 1.76
C TYR A 93 -6.85 -9.64 0.40
N ASP A 94 -6.21 -9.23 -0.69
CA ASP A 94 -6.71 -9.41 -2.06
C ASP A 94 -6.86 -10.89 -2.41
N LEU A 95 -5.89 -11.73 -2.06
CA LEU A 95 -5.91 -13.17 -2.27
C LEU A 95 -7.11 -13.83 -1.56
N ILE A 96 -7.38 -13.44 -0.31
CA ILE A 96 -8.53 -13.92 0.47
C ILE A 96 -9.84 -13.45 -0.17
N THR A 97 -9.89 -12.21 -0.66
CA THR A 97 -11.04 -11.63 -1.38
C THR A 97 -11.37 -12.45 -2.62
N GLU A 98 -10.38 -12.65 -3.49
CA GLU A 98 -10.52 -13.40 -4.73
C GLU A 98 -10.96 -14.85 -4.45
N THR A 99 -10.34 -15.51 -3.47
CA THR A 99 -10.63 -16.90 -3.10
C THR A 99 -12.03 -17.05 -2.50
N THR A 100 -12.42 -16.15 -1.58
CA THR A 100 -13.77 -16.16 -0.98
C THR A 100 -14.85 -15.93 -2.04
N ARG A 101 -14.60 -15.03 -3.01
CA ARG A 101 -15.52 -14.78 -4.11
C ARG A 101 -15.64 -16.01 -5.03
N LEU A 102 -14.53 -16.67 -5.36
CA LEU A 102 -14.54 -17.88 -6.18
C LEU A 102 -15.24 -19.05 -5.49
N GLN A 103 -15.02 -19.25 -4.19
CA GLN A 103 -15.71 -20.28 -3.42
C GLN A 103 -17.22 -20.12 -3.47
N LYS A 104 -17.70 -18.89 -3.27
CA LYS A 104 -19.12 -18.57 -3.40
C LYS A 104 -19.66 -18.87 -4.80
N ILE A 105 -18.94 -18.49 -5.87
CA ILE A 105 -19.37 -18.82 -7.23
C ILE A 105 -19.45 -20.34 -7.43
N MET A 106 -18.45 -21.08 -6.94
CA MET A 106 -18.41 -22.54 -7.01
C MET A 106 -19.59 -23.18 -6.28
N SER A 107 -19.92 -22.70 -5.07
CA SER A 107 -21.06 -23.20 -4.30
C SER A 107 -22.40 -23.06 -5.04
N TRP A 108 -22.56 -22.05 -5.89
CA TRP A 108 -23.75 -21.88 -6.72
C TRP A 108 -23.75 -22.81 -7.93
N CYS A 109 -22.58 -23.23 -8.40
CA CYS A 109 -22.44 -24.21 -9.48
C CYS A 109 -22.58 -25.66 -8.99
N ASN A 110 -22.19 -25.97 -7.74
CA ASN A 110 -22.22 -27.32 -7.18
C ASN A 110 -23.57 -28.04 -7.33
N PRO A 111 -24.74 -27.43 -7.02
CA PRO A 111 -26.04 -28.07 -7.22
C PRO A 111 -26.32 -28.45 -8.68
N VAL A 112 -25.84 -27.64 -9.63
CA VAL A 112 -25.96 -27.89 -11.07
C VAL A 112 -25.08 -29.08 -11.49
N LEU A 113 -23.96 -29.28 -10.80
CA LEU A 113 -23.02 -30.39 -11.01
C LEU A 113 -23.37 -31.65 -10.21
N GLY A 114 -24.50 -31.67 -9.49
CA GLY A 114 -24.96 -32.81 -8.70
C GLY A 114 -24.28 -32.95 -7.33
N ALA A 115 -23.53 -31.94 -6.88
CA ALA A 115 -22.95 -31.86 -5.54
C ALA A 115 -23.82 -30.93 -4.67
N ASN A 116 -24.51 -31.48 -3.67
CA ASN A 116 -25.25 -30.68 -2.69
C ASN A 116 -24.43 -30.59 -1.40
N ASP A 117 -23.77 -29.44 -1.21
CA ASP A 117 -23.09 -29.10 0.02
C ASP A 117 -23.59 -27.73 0.50
N GLU A 118 -24.45 -27.73 1.51
CA GLU A 118 -24.99 -26.51 2.12
C GLU A 118 -23.90 -25.67 2.81
N GLU A 119 -22.77 -26.28 3.20
CA GLU A 119 -21.59 -25.58 3.72
C GLU A 119 -20.61 -25.14 2.62
N GLY A 120 -20.89 -25.49 1.36
CA GLY A 120 -19.97 -25.26 0.24
C GLY A 120 -19.65 -23.79 -0.06
N VAL A 121 -20.40 -22.86 0.53
CA VAL A 121 -20.13 -21.41 0.46
C VAL A 121 -18.94 -21.02 1.35
N ARG A 122 -18.75 -21.71 2.48
CA ARG A 122 -17.74 -21.42 3.51
C ARG A 122 -16.35 -21.91 3.11
N ILE A 123 -15.33 -21.39 3.79
CA ILE A 123 -13.95 -21.87 3.71
C ILE A 123 -13.48 -22.21 5.13
N CYS A 124 -13.83 -23.39 5.64
CA CYS A 124 -13.55 -23.77 7.03
C CYS A 124 -12.06 -23.65 7.39
N THR A 125 -11.16 -23.97 6.45
CA THR A 125 -9.71 -23.81 6.66
C THR A 125 -9.30 -22.37 6.92
N TYR A 126 -9.92 -21.38 6.26
CA TYR A 126 -9.70 -19.96 6.55
C TYR A 126 -10.31 -19.55 7.89
N GLU A 127 -11.52 -20.02 8.16
CA GLU A 127 -12.23 -19.73 9.41
C GLU A 127 -11.51 -20.30 10.63
N GLU A 128 -10.77 -21.40 10.50
CA GLU A 128 -10.09 -22.04 11.62
C GLU A 128 -8.62 -21.61 11.74
N GLY A 129 -7.92 -21.49 10.60
CA GLY A 129 -6.46 -21.39 10.60
C GLY A 129 -5.86 -20.00 10.34
N LEU A 130 -6.59 -19.05 9.74
CA LEU A 130 -6.01 -17.72 9.44
C LEU A 130 -5.66 -16.93 10.71
N MET A 131 -4.56 -16.18 10.65
CA MET A 131 -4.22 -15.19 11.68
C MET A 131 -5.34 -14.16 11.85
N LEU A 132 -5.50 -13.67 13.09
CA LEU A 132 -6.68 -12.89 13.50
C LEU A 132 -7.04 -11.71 12.56
N PRO A 133 -6.11 -10.86 12.09
CA PRO A 133 -6.47 -9.76 11.18
C PRO A 133 -7.01 -10.26 9.82
N LEU A 134 -6.41 -11.31 9.26
CA LEU A 134 -6.83 -11.94 8.00
C LEU A 134 -8.18 -12.67 8.16
N LYS A 135 -8.35 -13.36 9.29
CA LYS A 135 -9.57 -14.08 9.65
C LYS A 135 -10.75 -13.14 9.85
N LEU A 136 -10.55 -12.02 10.56
CA LEU A 136 -11.57 -10.98 10.72
C LEU A 136 -12.00 -10.42 9.37
N TYR A 137 -11.04 -10.14 8.49
CA TYR A 137 -11.32 -9.69 7.14
C TYR A 137 -12.13 -10.72 6.33
N HIS A 138 -11.73 -11.99 6.37
CA HIS A 138 -12.45 -13.07 5.70
C HIS A 138 -13.92 -13.12 6.14
N PHE A 139 -14.20 -13.09 7.45
CA PHE A 139 -15.58 -13.08 7.95
C PHE A 139 -16.37 -11.85 7.50
N ALA A 140 -15.79 -10.66 7.60
CA ALA A 140 -16.44 -9.44 7.16
C ALA A 140 -16.73 -9.46 5.65
N TYR A 141 -15.74 -9.86 4.83
CA TYR A 141 -15.89 -9.90 3.38
C TYR A 141 -16.87 -10.99 2.94
N HIS A 142 -16.84 -12.15 3.59
CA HIS A 142 -17.75 -13.27 3.34
C HIS A 142 -19.21 -12.86 3.57
N LYS A 143 -19.50 -12.25 4.74
CA LYS A 143 -20.83 -11.72 5.06
C LYS A 143 -21.26 -10.64 4.06
N TYR A 144 -20.36 -9.69 3.77
CA TYR A 144 -20.59 -8.61 2.78
C TYR A 144 -20.97 -9.16 1.40
N THR A 145 -20.21 -10.13 0.87
CA THR A 145 -20.48 -10.65 -0.47
C THR A 145 -21.76 -11.48 -0.53
N ILE A 146 -22.13 -12.18 0.54
CA ILE A 146 -23.34 -13.02 0.58
C ILE A 146 -24.59 -12.16 0.73
N GLU A 147 -24.63 -11.30 1.76
CA GLU A 147 -25.82 -10.52 2.11
C GLU A 147 -26.04 -9.38 1.10
N LYS A 148 -24.96 -8.67 0.70
CA LYS A 148 -25.00 -7.51 -0.21
C LYS A 148 -25.96 -6.38 0.21
N GLU A 149 -26.30 -6.30 1.49
CA GLU A 149 -27.21 -5.27 2.02
C GLU A 149 -26.46 -4.01 2.47
N LEU A 150 -25.23 -4.18 2.96
CA LEU A 150 -24.39 -3.15 3.56
C LEU A 150 -23.16 -2.86 2.70
N SER A 151 -22.56 -1.69 2.87
CA SER A 151 -21.19 -1.44 2.40
C SER A 151 -20.19 -2.35 3.13
N PHE A 152 -18.98 -2.48 2.60
CA PHE A 152 -17.97 -3.30 3.28
C PHE A 152 -17.57 -2.71 4.64
N ALA A 153 -17.53 -1.37 4.77
CA ALA A 153 -17.24 -0.70 6.04
C ALA A 153 -18.33 -0.98 7.09
N GLU A 154 -19.59 -0.83 6.71
CA GLU A 154 -20.75 -1.12 7.56
C GLU A 154 -20.77 -2.60 7.97
N GLN A 155 -20.41 -3.50 7.05
CA GLN A 155 -20.32 -4.93 7.34
C GLN A 155 -19.20 -5.24 8.35
N LEU A 156 -18.01 -4.67 8.14
CA LEU A 156 -16.88 -4.82 9.06
C LEU A 156 -17.24 -4.30 10.45
N PHE A 157 -17.87 -3.11 10.52
CA PHE A 157 -18.38 -2.54 11.76
C PHE A 157 -19.38 -3.46 12.45
N SER A 158 -20.34 -4.02 11.70
CA SER A 158 -21.36 -4.93 12.20
C SER A 158 -20.74 -6.21 12.78
N VAL A 159 -19.86 -6.87 12.03
CA VAL A 159 -19.18 -8.11 12.46
C VAL A 159 -18.38 -7.89 13.74
N VAL A 160 -17.57 -6.83 13.80
CA VAL A 160 -16.76 -6.54 14.99
C VAL A 160 -17.64 -6.26 16.20
N ASN A 161 -18.72 -5.48 16.05
CA ASN A 161 -19.64 -5.21 17.15
C ASN A 161 -20.40 -6.46 17.62
N GLU A 162 -20.79 -7.35 16.71
CA GLU A 162 -21.41 -8.64 17.06
C GLU A 162 -20.45 -9.48 17.90
N ILE A 163 -19.18 -9.59 17.50
CA ILE A 163 -18.15 -10.33 18.24
C ILE A 163 -17.93 -9.72 19.62
N VAL A 164 -17.75 -8.40 19.71
CA VAL A 164 -17.51 -7.67 20.98
C VAL A 164 -18.68 -7.81 21.96
N LYS A 165 -19.93 -7.90 21.48
CA LYS A 165 -21.12 -8.09 22.33
C LYS A 165 -21.15 -9.46 23.02
N VAL A 166 -20.58 -10.48 22.39
CA VAL A 166 -20.60 -11.86 22.91
C VAL A 166 -19.33 -12.22 23.68
N SER A 167 -18.24 -11.44 23.54
CA SER A 167 -17.00 -11.58 24.30
C SER A 167 -17.24 -11.43 25.81
N ARG A 168 -16.56 -12.27 26.60
CA ARG A 168 -16.72 -12.35 28.06
C ARG A 168 -15.42 -12.15 28.82
N THR A 169 -14.28 -12.22 28.15
CA THR A 169 -12.94 -12.15 28.77
C THR A 169 -12.13 -10.97 28.24
N GLU A 170 -11.13 -10.53 29.02
CA GLU A 170 -10.20 -9.48 28.61
C GLU A 170 -9.34 -9.94 27.41
N ASP A 171 -8.84 -11.18 27.43
CA ASP A 171 -8.03 -11.75 26.34
C ASP A 171 -8.75 -11.78 24.98
N GLU A 172 -10.08 -12.03 24.98
CA GLU A 172 -10.90 -11.96 23.76
C GLU A 172 -10.97 -10.52 23.23
N ILE A 173 -11.16 -9.54 24.10
CA ILE A 173 -11.22 -8.13 23.74
C ILE A 173 -9.86 -7.64 23.21
N ASP A 174 -8.77 -8.07 23.84
CA ASP A 174 -7.40 -7.77 23.38
C ASP A 174 -7.15 -8.33 21.98
N SER A 175 -7.57 -9.57 21.74
CA SER A 175 -7.45 -10.24 20.43
C SER A 175 -8.25 -9.52 19.35
N ILE A 176 -9.48 -9.10 19.65
CA ILE A 176 -10.34 -8.35 18.70
C ILE A 176 -9.74 -6.99 18.39
N ALA A 177 -9.29 -6.26 19.41
CA ALA A 177 -8.71 -4.93 19.23
C ALA A 177 -7.41 -5.00 18.41
N PHE A 178 -6.56 -6.00 18.66
CA PHE A 178 -5.38 -6.26 17.84
C PHE A 178 -5.75 -6.60 16.39
N ALA A 179 -6.71 -7.51 16.19
CA ALA A 179 -7.15 -7.93 14.87
C ALA A 179 -7.68 -6.74 14.05
N TYR A 180 -8.53 -5.92 14.67
CA TYR A 180 -9.17 -4.77 14.05
C TYR A 180 -8.16 -3.66 13.71
N SER A 181 -7.33 -3.26 14.68
CA SER A 181 -6.34 -2.19 14.45
C SER A 181 -5.29 -2.59 13.42
N SER A 182 -4.85 -3.86 13.44
CA SER A 182 -3.89 -4.38 12.46
C SER A 182 -4.52 -4.44 11.07
N LEU A 183 -5.78 -4.90 10.96
CA LEU A 183 -6.52 -4.92 9.71
C LEU A 183 -6.65 -3.52 9.09
N LEU A 184 -7.14 -2.55 9.86
CA LEU A 184 -7.31 -1.18 9.36
C LEU A 184 -5.97 -0.57 8.94
N TYR A 185 -4.92 -0.78 9.73
CA TYR A 185 -3.59 -0.32 9.36
C TYR A 185 -3.10 -0.97 8.07
N ASP A 186 -3.25 -2.28 7.92
CA ASP A 186 -2.77 -3.01 6.75
C ASP A 186 -3.46 -2.52 5.48
N ILE A 187 -4.80 -2.47 5.45
CA ILE A 187 -5.55 -2.03 4.26
C ILE A 187 -5.37 -0.53 3.98
N SER A 188 -5.01 0.29 4.97
CA SER A 188 -4.63 1.70 4.72
C SER A 188 -3.42 1.84 3.78
N ASN A 189 -2.61 0.77 3.62
CA ASN A 189 -1.46 0.75 2.73
C ASN A 189 -1.81 0.44 1.26
N MET A 190 -3.09 0.34 0.90
CA MET A 190 -3.58 0.19 -0.48
C MET A 190 -2.88 1.13 -1.49
N TYR A 191 -2.64 0.64 -2.71
CA TYR A 191 -1.95 1.31 -3.81
C TYR A 191 -2.87 2.03 -4.79
N GLY A 192 -4.17 1.74 -4.79
CA GLY A 192 -5.12 2.49 -5.60
C GLY A 192 -6.46 1.80 -5.78
N SER A 193 -7.43 2.58 -6.25
CA SER A 193 -8.83 2.16 -6.38
C SER A 193 -9.06 0.94 -7.27
N LYS A 194 -8.28 0.80 -8.35
CA LYS A 194 -8.64 -0.11 -9.45
C LYS A 194 -8.81 -1.56 -9.01
N LYS A 195 -7.85 -2.11 -8.26
CA LYS A 195 -7.90 -3.48 -7.74
C LYS A 195 -8.50 -3.55 -6.34
N GLU A 196 -8.22 -2.54 -5.53
CA GLU A 196 -8.45 -2.53 -4.08
C GLU A 196 -9.68 -1.68 -3.68
N ARG A 197 -10.60 -1.48 -4.64
CA ARG A 197 -11.76 -0.58 -4.53
C ARG A 197 -12.61 -0.76 -3.28
N ILE A 198 -12.66 -1.98 -2.76
CA ILE A 198 -13.45 -2.31 -1.58
C ILE A 198 -12.99 -1.57 -0.30
N TRP A 199 -11.76 -1.03 -0.30
CA TRP A 199 -11.22 -0.24 0.81
C TRP A 199 -11.31 1.28 0.59
N GLU A 200 -12.01 1.73 -0.45
CA GLU A 200 -12.34 3.15 -0.67
C GLU A 200 -13.47 3.60 0.26
N PHE A 201 -13.14 3.85 1.51
CA PHE A 201 -14.13 4.29 2.49
C PHE A 201 -14.47 5.77 2.32
N THR A 202 -15.75 6.10 2.47
CA THR A 202 -16.18 7.50 2.56
C THR A 202 -15.67 8.15 3.84
N ARG A 203 -15.73 9.48 3.92
CA ARG A 203 -15.36 10.21 5.15
C ARG A 203 -16.23 9.81 6.32
N GLU A 204 -17.52 9.55 6.07
CA GLU A 204 -18.50 9.09 7.05
C GLU A 204 -18.17 7.66 7.53
N GLU A 205 -17.92 6.73 6.61
CA GLU A 205 -17.53 5.35 6.95
C GLU A 205 -16.22 5.32 7.75
N LEU A 206 -15.22 6.11 7.36
CA LEU A 206 -13.96 6.22 8.11
C LEU A 206 -14.18 6.72 9.54
N LEU A 207 -15.07 7.70 9.76
CA LEU A 207 -15.38 8.18 11.11
C LEU A 207 -15.98 7.06 11.96
N GLU A 208 -16.89 6.26 11.41
CA GLU A 208 -17.49 5.12 12.13
C GLU A 208 -16.46 4.05 12.47
N LEU A 209 -15.54 3.75 11.54
CA LEU A 209 -14.45 2.81 11.76
C LEU A 209 -13.47 3.31 12.84
N PHE A 210 -13.05 4.58 12.79
CA PHE A 210 -12.18 5.16 13.83
C PHE A 210 -12.88 5.27 15.19
N GLU A 211 -14.19 5.56 15.21
CA GLU A 211 -14.95 5.58 16.45
C GLU A 211 -15.02 4.18 17.09
N LEU A 212 -15.19 3.14 16.26
CA LEU A 212 -15.13 1.75 16.72
C LEU A 212 -13.73 1.40 17.25
N GLU A 213 -12.66 1.80 16.55
CA GLU A 213 -11.28 1.60 17.01
C GLU A 213 -11.05 2.26 18.37
N ALA A 214 -11.46 3.52 18.55
CA ALA A 214 -11.35 4.24 19.80
C ALA A 214 -12.11 3.54 20.95
N LYS A 215 -13.31 2.99 20.67
CA LYS A 215 -14.08 2.20 21.64
C LYS A 215 -13.37 0.90 22.04
N LEU A 216 -12.74 0.22 21.08
CA LEU A 216 -11.99 -1.01 21.34
C LEU A 216 -10.72 -0.73 22.17
N LEU A 217 -9.95 0.30 21.81
CA LEU A 217 -8.76 0.72 22.56
C LEU A 217 -9.09 1.16 24.00
N LYS A 218 -10.26 1.75 24.20
CA LYS A 218 -10.73 2.06 25.55
C LYS A 218 -11.08 0.79 26.34
N LYS A 219 -11.73 -0.19 25.70
CA LYS A 219 -12.13 -1.45 26.33
C LYS A 219 -10.95 -2.34 26.71
N ASN A 220 -9.89 -2.33 25.91
CA ASN A 220 -8.67 -3.11 26.15
C ASN A 220 -7.59 -2.34 26.96
N ASN A 221 -7.92 -1.15 27.49
CA ASN A 221 -7.00 -0.27 28.22
C ASN A 221 -5.70 0.07 27.47
N GLN A 222 -5.67 0.03 26.14
CA GLN A 222 -4.52 0.43 25.35
C GLN A 222 -4.50 1.93 25.13
N SER A 223 -3.39 2.57 25.52
CA SER A 223 -3.22 4.01 25.35
C SER A 223 -2.90 4.37 23.89
N PRO A 224 -3.64 5.31 23.26
CA PRO A 224 -3.36 5.79 21.91
C PRO A 224 -2.01 6.48 21.75
N ILE A 225 -1.38 6.92 22.84
CA ILE A 225 -0.10 7.65 22.82
C ILE A 225 1.12 6.78 23.07
N VAL A 226 0.94 5.50 23.41
CA VAL A 226 2.02 4.56 23.71
C VAL A 226 2.34 3.71 22.49
N ARG A 227 3.63 3.44 22.24
CA ARG A 227 4.05 2.52 21.18
C ARG A 227 3.77 1.08 21.58
N PRO A 228 3.33 0.20 20.67
CA PRO A 228 3.26 0.41 19.21
C PRO A 228 1.99 1.14 18.73
N THR A 229 0.90 1.13 19.50
CA THR A 229 -0.43 1.67 19.12
C THR A 229 -0.36 3.08 18.53
N LYS A 230 0.38 4.01 19.14
CA LYS A 230 0.57 5.37 18.61
C LYS A 230 1.06 5.38 17.16
N GLY A 231 2.06 4.54 16.84
CA GLY A 231 2.64 4.48 15.50
C GLY A 231 1.64 3.95 14.48
N VAL A 232 0.86 2.93 14.86
CA VAL A 232 -0.21 2.36 14.04
C VAL A 232 -1.26 3.41 13.71
N LEU A 233 -1.81 4.08 14.73
CA LEU A 233 -2.85 5.09 14.57
C LEU A 233 -2.39 6.28 13.72
N ILE A 234 -1.22 6.86 14.01
CA ILE A 234 -0.67 7.99 13.24
C ILE A 234 -0.60 7.66 11.76
N MET A 235 -0.14 6.44 11.44
CA MET A 235 0.07 6.01 10.07
C MET A 235 -1.23 5.66 9.36
N GLN A 236 -2.10 4.92 10.02
CA GLN A 236 -3.42 4.56 9.51
C GLN A 236 -4.27 5.80 9.22
N ILE A 237 -4.35 6.74 10.17
CA ILE A 237 -5.09 8.01 10.01
C ILE A 237 -4.51 8.83 8.87
N SER A 238 -3.17 8.97 8.82
CA SER A 238 -2.51 9.71 7.74
C SER A 238 -2.77 9.09 6.38
N ASN A 239 -2.64 7.77 6.26
CA ASN A 239 -2.87 7.05 5.02
C ASN A 239 -4.30 7.23 4.52
N PHE A 240 -5.32 6.92 5.34
CA PHE A 240 -6.71 7.03 4.90
C PHE A 240 -7.11 8.47 4.54
N ILE A 241 -6.76 9.45 5.37
CA ILE A 241 -7.16 10.83 5.10
C ILE A 241 -6.44 11.39 3.87
N LEU A 242 -5.12 11.22 3.78
CA LEU A 242 -4.36 11.81 2.68
C LEU A 242 -4.56 11.07 1.35
N LYS A 243 -4.76 9.75 1.37
CA LYS A 243 -5.04 8.98 0.15
C LYS A 243 -6.47 9.15 -0.36
N SER A 244 -7.44 9.38 0.53
CA SER A 244 -8.83 9.62 0.11
C SER A 244 -9.04 10.94 -0.65
N ARG A 245 -8.02 11.82 -0.71
CA ARG A 245 -8.01 12.96 -1.63
C ARG A 245 -8.23 12.47 -3.06
N ASN A 246 -9.09 13.16 -3.80
CA ASN A 246 -9.36 12.87 -5.22
C ASN A 246 -9.62 11.37 -5.52
N ASN A 247 -10.46 10.71 -4.71
CA ASN A 247 -10.92 9.34 -4.92
C ASN A 247 -9.81 8.27 -4.95
N TYR A 248 -8.94 8.20 -3.93
CA TYR A 248 -8.02 7.07 -3.74
C TYR A 248 -7.13 6.74 -4.95
N ASN A 249 -6.76 7.77 -5.71
CA ASN A 249 -5.79 7.70 -6.79
C ASN A 249 -6.20 6.81 -7.98
N GLU A 250 -7.28 7.18 -8.68
CA GLU A 250 -7.70 6.51 -9.92
C GLU A 250 -6.85 6.86 -11.16
N ASP A 251 -6.09 7.96 -11.10
CA ASP A 251 -5.32 8.49 -12.23
C ASP A 251 -3.93 7.85 -12.38
N TYR A 252 -3.37 7.97 -13.58
CA TYR A 252 -1.97 7.62 -13.80
C TYR A 252 -1.03 8.62 -13.10
N ILE A 253 0.06 8.10 -12.55
CA ILE A 253 1.09 8.90 -11.88
C ILE A 253 2.29 9.03 -12.81
N CYS A 254 2.69 10.25 -13.12
CA CYS A 254 3.69 10.55 -14.12
C CYS A 254 4.93 11.25 -13.52
N LYS A 255 6.12 10.79 -13.92
CA LYS A 255 7.37 11.49 -13.67
C LYS A 255 7.90 12.07 -14.98
N TYR A 256 8.07 13.38 -15.00
CA TYR A 256 8.72 14.09 -16.09
C TYR A 256 10.20 14.24 -15.77
N LEU A 257 11.07 13.89 -16.72
CA LEU A 257 12.51 14.01 -16.61
C LEU A 257 13.12 14.64 -17.87
N PRO A 258 14.17 15.45 -17.73
CA PRO A 258 15.03 15.83 -18.85
C PRO A 258 15.74 14.62 -19.46
N LYS A 259 16.09 14.68 -20.74
CA LYS A 259 16.72 13.55 -21.47
C LYS A 259 18.04 13.09 -20.88
N ASP A 260 18.87 14.00 -20.40
CA ASP A 260 20.14 13.69 -19.74
C ASP A 260 19.93 12.96 -18.42
N VAL A 261 18.96 13.40 -17.61
CA VAL A 261 18.58 12.71 -16.37
C VAL A 261 18.01 11.33 -16.68
N ALA A 262 17.09 11.22 -17.64
CA ALA A 262 16.54 9.93 -18.08
C ALA A 262 17.63 8.94 -18.50
N ARG A 263 18.65 9.40 -19.25
CA ARG A 263 19.82 8.59 -19.62
C ARG A 263 20.64 8.15 -18.41
N ALA A 264 20.88 9.06 -17.46
CA ALA A 264 21.61 8.76 -16.24
C ALA A 264 20.86 7.73 -15.38
N SER A 265 19.54 7.87 -15.22
CA SER A 265 18.67 6.96 -14.46
C SER A 265 18.75 5.51 -14.92
N ILE A 266 18.92 5.27 -16.22
CA ILE A 266 19.10 3.92 -16.77
C ILE A 266 20.48 3.34 -16.46
N THR A 267 21.49 4.19 -16.24
CA THR A 267 22.86 3.74 -15.99
C THR A 267 23.12 3.53 -14.50
N ASN A 268 22.66 4.47 -13.66
CA ASN A 268 22.90 4.43 -12.22
C ASN A 268 21.79 3.68 -11.44
N HIS A 269 20.61 3.50 -12.06
CA HIS A 269 19.41 2.95 -11.43
C HIS A 269 18.99 3.71 -10.18
N GLN A 270 19.09 5.04 -10.18
CA GLN A 270 18.79 5.86 -9.02
C GLN A 270 17.59 6.78 -9.25
N ILE A 271 16.84 7.03 -8.18
CA ILE A 271 16.01 8.21 -8.04
C ILE A 271 16.68 9.20 -7.11
N TRP A 272 16.67 10.48 -7.49
CA TRP A 272 17.27 11.56 -6.73
C TRP A 272 16.17 12.43 -6.13
N MET A 273 16.18 12.56 -4.82
CA MET A 273 15.19 13.32 -4.05
C MET A 273 15.85 14.51 -3.40
N LYS A 274 15.30 15.69 -3.64
CA LYS A 274 15.83 16.93 -3.07
C LYS A 274 15.47 17.03 -1.59
N LYS A 275 16.35 17.68 -0.83
CA LYS A 275 15.97 18.26 0.46
C LYS A 275 14.88 19.31 0.24
N THR A 276 13.94 19.38 1.19
CA THR A 276 12.80 20.30 1.10
C THR A 276 13.19 21.78 0.95
N GLU A 277 14.28 22.22 1.59
CA GLU A 277 14.81 23.59 1.44
C GLU A 277 15.28 23.95 0.03
N LEU A 278 15.48 22.96 -0.85
CA LEU A 278 15.99 23.11 -2.22
C LEU A 278 14.91 22.87 -3.29
N LEU A 279 13.65 22.73 -2.88
CA LEU A 279 12.51 22.64 -3.78
C LEU A 279 12.21 24.00 -4.44
N ASN A 280 11.46 23.98 -5.53
CA ASN A 280 11.21 25.17 -6.35
C ASN A 280 10.34 26.22 -5.64
N ASP A 281 9.47 25.79 -4.72
CA ASP A 281 8.61 26.70 -3.97
C ASP A 281 9.30 27.22 -2.70
N LYS A 282 9.47 28.54 -2.61
CA LYS A 282 10.05 29.21 -1.44
C LYS A 282 9.13 29.18 -0.21
N ARG A 283 7.86 28.79 -0.39
CA ARG A 283 6.85 28.64 0.66
C ARG A 283 6.61 27.19 1.09
N GLU A 284 7.45 26.25 0.66
CA GLU A 284 7.45 24.88 1.21
C GLU A 284 7.48 24.90 2.74
N GLN A 285 6.67 24.04 3.35
CA GLN A 285 6.45 23.92 4.81
C GLN A 285 5.81 25.13 5.51
N LYS A 286 5.52 26.23 4.82
CA LYS A 286 4.96 27.45 5.45
C LYS A 286 3.44 27.55 5.37
N VAL A 287 2.83 26.97 4.35
CA VAL A 287 1.39 27.11 4.06
C VAL A 287 0.52 26.62 5.22
N ILE A 288 0.75 25.38 5.70
CA ILE A 288 -0.01 24.84 6.82
C ILE A 288 0.19 25.67 8.11
N PRO A 289 1.41 25.99 8.56
CA PRO A 289 1.60 26.83 9.75
C PRO A 289 0.89 28.18 9.67
N GLU A 290 0.84 28.80 8.49
CA GLU A 290 0.13 30.06 8.26
C GLU A 290 -1.38 29.93 8.47
N PHE A 291 -1.99 28.79 8.15
CA PHE A 291 -3.42 28.53 8.46
C PHE A 291 -3.74 28.57 9.95
N PHE A 292 -2.76 28.24 10.81
CA PHE A 292 -2.91 28.30 12.27
C PHE A 292 -2.65 29.69 12.84
N GLY A 293 -2.24 30.66 12.01
CA GLY A 293 -2.13 32.06 12.39
C GLY A 293 -3.49 32.73 12.62
N ASP A 294 -4.52 32.31 11.89
CA ASP A 294 -5.92 32.64 12.16
C ASP A 294 -6.63 31.43 12.79
N THR A 295 -7.04 31.56 14.05
CA THR A 295 -7.72 30.47 14.77
C THR A 295 -9.25 30.53 14.64
N SER A 296 -9.82 31.43 13.83
CA SER A 296 -11.28 31.64 13.71
C SER A 296 -12.05 30.41 13.22
N TRP A 297 -11.40 29.56 12.42
CA TRP A 297 -11.96 28.33 11.87
C TRP A 297 -11.71 27.10 12.76
N ILE A 298 -10.87 27.21 13.80
CA ILE A 298 -10.49 26.06 14.62
C ILE A 298 -11.56 25.78 15.67
N LYS A 299 -12.26 24.65 15.52
CA LYS A 299 -13.33 24.19 16.41
C LYS A 299 -12.88 23.85 17.84
N TYR A 300 -11.66 23.34 18.02
CA TYR A 300 -11.20 22.81 19.30
C TYR A 300 -10.10 23.65 19.94
N ASP A 301 -10.25 24.00 21.22
CA ASP A 301 -9.26 24.81 21.94
C ASP A 301 -7.88 24.14 22.06
N TRP A 302 -7.83 22.80 22.12
CA TRP A 302 -6.58 22.05 22.25
C TRP A 302 -5.69 22.11 20.98
N VAL A 303 -6.24 22.58 19.86
CA VAL A 303 -5.54 22.72 18.57
C VAL A 303 -4.73 24.03 18.48
N LYS A 304 -4.80 24.90 19.49
CA LYS A 304 -4.08 26.19 19.48
C LYS A 304 -2.59 26.04 19.82
N ASN A 305 -1.77 26.94 19.28
CA ASN A 305 -0.32 27.04 19.53
C ASN A 305 0.44 25.75 19.16
N ILE A 306 0.15 25.17 17.99
CA ILE A 306 0.87 23.99 17.47
C ILE A 306 2.34 24.34 17.23
N ASP A 307 3.20 23.35 17.46
CA ASP A 307 4.62 23.45 17.16
C ASP A 307 4.85 22.69 15.85
N PHE A 308 5.32 23.42 14.85
CA PHE A 308 5.60 22.91 13.52
C PHE A 308 7.10 22.67 13.29
N THR A 309 7.93 22.80 14.33
CA THR A 309 9.36 22.55 14.23
C THR A 309 9.60 21.15 13.66
N ALA A 310 10.33 21.09 12.55
CA ALA A 310 10.69 19.84 11.92
C ALA A 310 11.48 18.98 12.89
N THR A 311 10.97 17.77 13.16
CA THR A 311 11.65 16.78 14.02
C THR A 311 12.46 15.76 13.23
N ARG A 312 12.42 15.85 11.89
CA ARG A 312 13.02 14.89 10.95
C ARG A 312 13.48 15.61 9.68
N THR A 313 14.43 15.01 8.97
CA THR A 313 14.83 15.46 7.64
C THR A 313 13.89 14.88 6.59
N TYR A 314 13.35 15.74 5.73
CA TYR A 314 12.40 15.39 4.69
C TYR A 314 13.09 15.31 3.33
N TYR A 315 12.86 14.21 2.63
CA TYR A 315 13.20 14.07 1.22
C TYR A 315 11.93 13.81 0.42
N VAL A 316 11.79 14.53 -0.69
CA VAL A 316 10.56 14.51 -1.49
C VAL A 316 10.88 14.13 -2.92
N SER A 317 10.07 13.22 -3.46
CA SER A 317 9.94 13.05 -4.91
C SER A 317 8.54 13.46 -5.37
N CYS A 318 8.52 14.42 -6.29
CA CYS A 318 7.32 14.98 -6.89
C CYS A 318 6.97 14.23 -8.18
N PHE A 319 5.72 13.84 -8.34
CA PHE A 319 5.13 13.29 -9.56
C PHE A 319 3.89 14.13 -9.91
N SER A 320 3.34 13.95 -11.09
CA SER A 320 2.17 14.68 -11.57
C SER A 320 1.10 13.71 -12.04
N LYS A 321 -0.17 14.07 -11.83
CA LYS A 321 -1.31 13.36 -12.43
C LYS A 321 -1.64 13.84 -13.85
N GLU A 322 -0.97 14.88 -14.34
CA GLU A 322 -1.11 15.34 -15.72
C GLU A 322 -0.32 14.46 -16.68
N ILE A 323 -0.99 13.91 -17.68
CA ILE A 323 -0.39 13.04 -18.70
C ILE A 323 -0.12 13.84 -19.95
N ASN A 324 1.14 13.81 -20.42
CA ASN A 324 1.57 14.44 -21.66
C ASN A 324 1.23 15.95 -21.73
N SER A 325 1.35 16.65 -20.60
CA SER A 325 1.15 18.11 -20.53
C SER A 325 2.34 18.85 -21.14
N ASP A 326 2.07 19.84 -22.00
CA ASP A 326 3.11 20.67 -22.62
C ASP A 326 3.83 21.54 -21.57
N GLU A 327 3.10 22.07 -20.59
CA GLU A 327 3.65 22.86 -19.50
C GLU A 327 4.61 22.02 -18.65
N MET A 328 4.18 20.83 -18.24
CA MET A 328 5.02 19.90 -17.49
C MET A 328 6.28 19.48 -18.27
N GLN A 329 6.17 19.29 -19.58
CA GLN A 329 7.32 18.95 -20.42
C GLN A 329 8.33 20.10 -20.56
N ASN A 330 7.84 21.33 -20.63
CA ASN A 330 8.68 22.53 -20.72
C ASN A 330 9.45 22.77 -19.42
N ASP A 331 8.79 22.59 -18.27
CA ASP A 331 9.36 22.93 -16.97
C ASP A 331 10.16 21.79 -16.35
N TYR A 332 9.74 20.54 -16.56
CA TYR A 332 10.28 19.36 -15.89
C TYR A 332 10.94 18.33 -16.83
N GLY A 333 10.73 18.45 -18.14
CA GLY A 333 11.43 17.68 -19.17
C GLY A 333 10.54 16.74 -19.99
N GLN A 334 11.04 16.33 -21.16
CA GLN A 334 10.21 15.68 -22.19
C GLN A 334 10.11 14.15 -22.07
N CYS A 335 10.82 13.52 -21.13
CA CYS A 335 10.74 12.07 -20.92
C CYS A 335 9.74 11.78 -19.80
N LEU A 336 8.58 11.22 -20.17
CA LEU A 336 7.53 10.86 -19.23
C LEU A 336 7.62 9.36 -18.89
N TYR A 337 7.62 9.05 -17.60
CA TYR A 337 7.50 7.71 -17.04
C TYR A 337 6.18 7.60 -16.28
N GLY A 338 5.32 6.67 -16.68
CA GLY A 338 3.98 6.53 -16.13
C GLY A 338 3.79 5.27 -15.31
N TYR A 339 2.95 5.37 -14.28
CA TYR A 339 2.60 4.29 -13.36
C TYR A 339 1.10 4.24 -13.15
N LYS A 340 0.54 3.03 -13.06
CA LYS A 340 -0.89 2.77 -12.90
C LYS A 340 -1.38 2.86 -11.46
N ASN A 341 -0.49 2.73 -10.48
CA ASN A 341 -0.82 2.75 -9.06
C ASN A 341 0.36 3.22 -8.20
N ASP A 342 0.15 3.33 -6.89
CA ASP A 342 1.13 3.81 -5.91
C ASP A 342 2.22 2.79 -5.54
N ARG A 343 2.46 1.74 -6.33
CA ARG A 343 3.62 0.84 -6.14
C ARG A 343 4.95 1.61 -6.01
N ILE A 344 5.00 2.83 -6.53
CA ILE A 344 6.09 3.79 -6.37
C ILE A 344 6.53 3.90 -4.90
N ILE A 345 5.61 3.87 -3.93
CA ILE A 345 5.88 3.90 -2.47
C ILE A 345 6.98 2.90 -2.10
N ASP A 346 6.80 1.63 -2.48
CA ASP A 346 7.77 0.58 -2.13
C ASP A 346 9.04 0.63 -3.00
N LEU A 347 8.92 1.09 -4.24
CA LEU A 347 10.06 1.20 -5.15
C LEU A 347 11.05 2.26 -4.71
N VAL A 348 10.55 3.37 -4.16
CA VAL A 348 11.37 4.46 -3.66
C VAL A 348 11.73 4.33 -2.17
N ALA A 349 11.07 3.42 -1.45
CA ALA A 349 11.41 3.11 -0.07
C ALA A 349 12.85 2.59 0.08
N PRO A 350 13.68 3.24 0.93
CA PRO A 350 15.00 2.74 1.30
C PRO A 350 14.91 1.37 1.97
N ILE A 351 15.91 0.53 1.73
CA ILE A 351 16.06 -0.75 2.43
C ILE A 351 16.82 -0.47 3.72
N GLY A 352 16.14 -0.50 4.86
CA GLY A 352 16.78 -0.34 6.16
C GLY A 352 17.24 -1.69 6.73
N ILE A 353 18.25 -1.66 7.60
CA ILE A 353 18.73 -2.84 8.34
C ILE A 353 18.48 -2.61 9.83
N MET A 354 17.57 -3.39 10.40
CA MET A 354 17.29 -3.39 11.83
C MET A 354 18.24 -4.35 12.54
N LYS A 355 19.02 -3.82 13.49
CA LYS A 355 19.88 -4.61 14.38
C LYS A 355 19.10 -5.01 15.61
N LEU A 356 18.76 -6.30 15.69
CA LEU A 356 18.05 -6.88 16.81
C LEU A 356 19.03 -7.51 17.79
N LYS A 357 18.75 -7.33 19.08
CA LYS A 357 19.48 -8.00 20.17
C LYS A 357 18.59 -9.05 20.80
N LYS A 358 19.19 -10.20 21.08
CA LYS A 358 18.55 -11.27 21.84
C LYS A 358 18.10 -10.72 23.20
N LYS A 359 16.87 -11.05 23.59
CA LYS A 359 16.37 -10.74 24.94
C LYS A 359 16.82 -11.82 25.92
N ASP A 360 17.01 -11.44 27.16
CA ASP A 360 17.28 -12.38 28.25
C ASP A 360 16.15 -13.42 28.34
N GLY A 361 16.50 -14.71 28.36
CA GLY A 361 15.56 -15.82 28.39
C GLY A 361 15.02 -16.26 27.03
N ALA A 362 15.48 -15.68 25.91
CA ALA A 362 15.23 -16.24 24.58
C ALA A 362 16.04 -17.53 24.36
N ASP A 363 15.55 -18.41 23.47
CA ASP A 363 16.16 -19.69 23.10
C ASP A 363 17.69 -19.56 22.94
N ASN A 364 18.43 -20.43 23.62
CA ASN A 364 19.89 -20.45 23.65
C ASN A 364 20.49 -20.60 22.24
N ASP A 365 19.79 -21.25 21.31
CA ASP A 365 20.27 -21.50 19.95
C ASP A 365 20.15 -20.27 19.04
N LEU A 366 19.41 -19.24 19.44
CA LEU A 366 19.32 -17.98 18.69
C LEU A 366 20.61 -17.15 18.84
N PRO A 367 21.09 -16.49 17.78
CA PRO A 367 22.25 -15.63 17.85
C PRO A 367 22.00 -14.41 18.76
N ASP A 368 23.05 -13.93 19.44
CA ASP A 368 22.97 -12.77 20.34
C ASP A 368 22.53 -11.49 19.63
N THR A 369 22.88 -11.39 18.35
CA THR A 369 22.46 -10.30 17.47
C THR A 369 22.06 -10.84 16.11
N MET A 370 21.00 -10.28 15.53
CA MET A 370 20.61 -10.56 14.16
C MET A 370 20.33 -9.27 13.41
N GLU A 371 20.68 -9.25 12.13
CA GLU A 371 20.29 -8.18 11.20
C GLU A 371 19.03 -8.59 10.45
N ARG A 372 18.13 -7.64 10.25
CA ARG A 372 16.87 -7.86 9.56
C ARG A 372 16.62 -6.73 8.57
N PRO A 373 16.53 -6.99 7.26
CA PRO A 373 16.17 -5.96 6.31
C PRO A 373 14.70 -5.57 6.49
N TYR A 374 14.36 -4.32 6.20
CA TYR A 374 12.98 -3.88 6.12
C TYR A 374 12.81 -2.84 5.01
N ILE A 375 11.60 -2.75 4.46
CA ILE A 375 11.25 -1.69 3.50
C ILE A 375 10.80 -0.48 4.29
N SER A 376 11.53 0.63 4.16
CA SER A 376 11.25 1.83 4.94
C SER A 376 9.93 2.47 4.54
N GLN A 377 9.34 3.18 5.48
CA GLN A 377 8.07 3.85 5.26
C GLN A 377 8.21 5.08 4.34
N VAL A 378 7.27 5.19 3.41
CA VAL A 378 7.10 6.35 2.52
C VAL A 378 5.65 6.79 2.61
N ILE A 379 5.43 8.08 2.80
CA ILE A 379 4.08 8.67 2.76
C ILE A 379 3.81 9.17 1.35
N ALA A 380 2.62 8.88 0.83
CA ALA A 380 2.16 9.39 -0.45
C ALA A 380 0.86 10.18 -0.32
N PHE A 381 0.78 11.32 -1.00
CA PHE A 381 -0.42 12.16 -1.03
C PHE A 381 -0.47 13.07 -2.26
N ASP A 382 -1.69 13.44 -2.64
CA ASP A 382 -1.93 14.50 -3.62
C ASP A 382 -1.78 15.85 -2.93
N VAL A 383 -1.17 16.84 -3.56
CA VAL A 383 -1.07 18.19 -3.00
C VAL A 383 -2.41 18.92 -3.17
N LEU A 384 -2.87 19.58 -2.11
CA LEU A 384 -4.00 20.51 -2.18
C LEU A 384 -3.52 21.92 -2.51
N TYR A 385 -4.35 22.62 -3.27
CA TYR A 385 -4.07 23.99 -3.72
C TYR A 385 -5.14 24.99 -3.28
N ASP A 386 -6.24 24.50 -2.68
CA ASP A 386 -7.34 25.29 -2.13
C ASP A 386 -7.28 25.33 -0.60
N GLU A 387 -7.31 26.53 -0.05
CA GLU A 387 -7.22 26.76 1.40
C GLU A 387 -8.46 26.25 2.15
N ILE A 388 -9.66 26.39 1.57
CA ILE A 388 -10.91 26.00 2.22
C ILE A 388 -10.97 24.47 2.31
N GLU A 389 -10.61 23.78 1.24
CA GLU A 389 -10.50 22.33 1.20
C GLU A 389 -9.47 21.82 2.22
N ALA A 390 -8.28 22.41 2.26
CA ALA A 390 -7.25 22.03 3.23
C ALA A 390 -7.69 22.24 4.68
N LYS A 391 -8.38 23.35 4.99
CA LYS A 391 -8.94 23.60 6.33
C LYS A 391 -10.00 22.57 6.71
N LYS A 392 -10.91 22.22 5.80
CA LYS A 392 -11.92 21.17 6.04
C LYS A 392 -11.28 19.81 6.33
N GLU A 393 -10.22 19.46 5.61
CA GLU A 393 -9.50 18.21 5.87
C GLU A 393 -8.82 18.22 7.26
N LEU A 394 -8.24 19.35 7.66
CA LEU A 394 -7.68 19.53 9.01
C LEU A 394 -8.78 19.45 10.09
N GLU A 395 -9.95 20.05 9.87
CA GLU A 395 -11.09 19.91 10.79
C GLU A 395 -11.52 18.45 10.95
N TYR A 396 -11.59 17.71 9.84
CA TYR A 396 -11.88 16.28 9.85
C TYR A 396 -10.83 15.50 10.66
N LEU A 397 -9.53 15.80 10.48
CA LEU A 397 -8.47 15.21 11.31
C LEU A 397 -8.67 15.52 12.79
N PHE A 398 -9.06 16.74 13.15
CA PHE A 398 -9.32 17.11 14.55
C PHE A 398 -10.49 16.33 15.13
N ASP A 399 -11.55 16.14 14.35
CA ASP A 399 -12.71 15.33 14.74
C ASP A 399 -12.29 13.87 15.02
N VAL A 400 -11.48 13.27 14.14
CA VAL A 400 -10.93 11.91 14.34
C VAL A 400 -10.07 11.83 15.61
N ILE A 401 -9.11 12.74 15.80
CA ILE A 401 -8.26 12.76 17.00
C ILE A 401 -9.10 12.91 18.28
N ASN A 402 -10.19 13.68 18.21
CA ASN A 402 -11.04 13.94 19.35
C ASN A 402 -11.80 12.70 19.85
N MET A 403 -11.99 11.67 19.02
CA MET A 403 -12.66 10.41 19.38
C MET A 403 -11.87 9.56 20.36
N PHE A 404 -10.54 9.64 20.30
CA PHE A 404 -9.65 8.82 21.12
C PHE A 404 -9.56 9.35 22.55
N ASP A 405 -9.47 8.44 23.52
CA ASP A 405 -9.38 8.74 24.94
C ASP A 405 -7.99 9.30 25.28
N MET A 406 -7.87 10.62 25.19
CA MET A 406 -6.65 11.40 25.39
C MET A 406 -6.99 12.73 26.05
N SER A 407 -6.14 13.20 26.95
CA SER A 407 -6.19 14.56 27.47
C SER A 407 -5.92 15.59 26.36
N ASN A 408 -6.31 16.85 26.58
CA ASN A 408 -6.06 17.93 25.60
C ASN A 408 -4.56 18.11 25.28
N ALA A 409 -3.66 17.90 26.25
CA ALA A 409 -2.22 17.97 26.03
C ALA A 409 -1.73 16.82 25.13
N GLU A 410 -2.23 15.61 25.36
CA GLU A 410 -1.93 14.43 24.55
C GLU A 410 -2.47 14.56 23.12
N LYS A 411 -3.71 15.04 22.95
CA LYS A 411 -4.31 15.32 21.62
C LYS A 411 -3.45 16.31 20.82
N LYS A 412 -2.99 17.37 21.49
CA LYS A 412 -2.11 18.36 20.88
C LYS A 412 -0.78 17.76 20.43
N GLN A 413 -0.14 16.97 21.29
CA GLN A 413 1.11 16.28 20.95
C GLN A 413 0.90 15.29 19.79
N PHE A 414 -0.18 14.52 19.83
CA PHE A 414 -0.53 13.56 18.79
C PHE A 414 -0.75 14.27 17.45
N LEU A 415 -1.46 15.40 17.43
CA LEU A 415 -1.63 16.24 16.25
C LEU A 415 -0.30 16.79 15.74
N GLN A 416 0.57 17.30 16.61
CA GLN A 416 1.92 17.76 16.22
C GLN A 416 2.71 16.65 15.52
N GLU A 417 2.65 15.41 16.03
CA GLU A 417 3.32 14.25 15.43
C GLU A 417 2.71 13.86 14.07
N ILE A 418 1.38 13.92 13.90
CA ILE A 418 0.71 13.67 12.61
C ILE A 418 1.07 14.75 11.58
N LEU A 419 1.05 16.03 11.99
CA LEU A 419 1.30 17.15 11.09
C LEU A 419 2.71 17.12 10.47
N GLN A 420 3.66 16.44 11.09
CA GLN A 420 4.97 16.19 10.48
C GLN A 420 4.84 15.48 9.12
N TYR A 421 3.86 14.58 8.94
CA TYR A 421 3.63 13.89 7.67
C TYR A 421 2.82 14.71 6.65
N TRP A 422 2.17 15.78 7.12
CA TRP A 422 1.22 16.57 6.34
C TRP A 422 1.77 17.93 5.94
N ILE A 423 2.86 18.40 6.55
CA ILE A 423 3.39 19.77 6.40
C ILE A 423 3.68 20.18 4.95
N LEU A 424 3.90 19.20 4.07
CA LEU A 424 4.20 19.36 2.64
C LEU A 424 2.98 19.09 1.73
N SER A 425 1.80 18.91 2.30
CA SER A 425 0.61 18.43 1.58
C SER A 425 -0.25 19.53 0.98
N VAL A 426 0.14 20.80 1.14
CA VAL A 426 -0.59 21.96 0.62
C VAL A 426 0.40 22.94 -0.02
N LYS A 427 0.03 23.48 -1.18
CA LYS A 427 0.77 24.50 -1.93
C LYS A 427 -0.11 25.70 -2.24
N ASP A 428 0.54 26.78 -2.68
CA ASP A 428 -0.13 27.92 -3.29
C ASP A 428 -0.83 27.54 -4.60
N TYR A 429 -2.01 28.12 -4.83
CA TYR A 429 -2.81 27.91 -6.04
C TYR A 429 -2.06 28.13 -7.36
N LYS A 430 -1.04 28.99 -7.40
CA LYS A 430 -0.23 29.20 -8.62
C LYS A 430 0.43 27.93 -9.17
N TRP A 431 0.56 26.88 -8.36
CA TRP A 431 1.15 25.59 -8.73
C TRP A 431 0.11 24.50 -9.09
N HIS A 432 -1.19 24.85 -9.14
CA HIS A 432 -2.26 23.85 -9.29
C HIS A 432 -2.18 23.04 -10.60
N GLU A 433 -1.62 23.61 -11.67
CA GLU A 433 -1.41 22.93 -12.95
C GLU A 433 -0.47 21.71 -12.83
N GLU A 434 0.36 21.63 -11.79
CA GLU A 434 1.25 20.48 -11.56
C GLU A 434 0.49 19.20 -11.19
N LYS A 435 -0.71 19.35 -10.60
CA LYS A 435 -1.50 18.26 -9.99
C LYS A 435 -0.62 17.24 -9.27
N GLU A 436 0.14 17.73 -8.30
CA GLU A 436 1.29 17.01 -7.77
C GLU A 436 0.88 15.83 -6.87
N ARG A 437 1.50 14.67 -7.11
CA ARG A 437 1.54 13.52 -6.20
C ARG A 437 2.93 13.46 -5.55
N ARG A 438 3.00 13.54 -4.23
CA ARG A 438 4.27 13.53 -3.48
C ARG A 438 4.54 12.19 -2.84
N TYR A 439 5.80 11.78 -2.85
CA TYR A 439 6.33 10.67 -2.06
C TYR A 439 7.38 11.24 -1.09
N VAL A 440 7.08 11.18 0.20
CA VAL A 440 7.91 11.75 1.27
C VAL A 440 8.57 10.64 2.06
N ILE A 441 9.90 10.71 2.14
CA ILE A 441 10.74 9.73 2.84
C ILE A 441 11.22 10.32 4.16
N PHE A 442 11.12 9.50 5.21
CA PHE A 442 11.63 9.78 6.54
C PHE A 442 12.80 8.85 6.82
N LEU A 443 14.00 9.44 6.95
CA LEU A 443 15.18 8.72 7.38
C LEU A 443 15.44 9.01 8.85
N TYR A 444 15.94 7.99 9.55
CA TYR A 444 16.32 8.10 10.95
C TYR A 444 17.85 8.00 11.05
N ASP A 445 18.49 9.02 11.62
CA ASP A 445 19.96 9.17 11.60
C ASP A 445 20.74 7.97 12.19
N ASN A 446 20.12 7.20 13.08
CA ASN A 446 20.74 6.06 13.77
C ASN A 446 20.49 4.71 13.09
N TYR A 447 19.94 4.71 11.88
CA TYR A 447 19.58 3.48 11.15
C TYR A 447 20.52 3.26 9.98
N ASP A 448 20.85 2.00 9.73
CA ASP A 448 21.62 1.60 8.57
C ASP A 448 20.70 1.40 7.37
N TYR A 449 21.05 2.01 6.24
CA TYR A 449 20.29 1.90 5.00
C TYR A 449 21.19 1.40 3.87
N LYS A 450 20.68 0.44 3.10
CA LYS A 450 21.34 -0.11 1.92
C LYS A 450 21.02 0.69 0.66
N GLU A 451 22.02 0.76 -0.22
CA GLU A 451 21.90 1.30 -1.57
C GLU A 451 21.35 2.73 -1.65
N ILE A 452 21.71 3.54 -0.65
CA ILE A 452 21.48 4.98 -0.65
C ILE A 452 22.80 5.74 -0.69
N GLU A 453 22.78 6.92 -1.30
CA GLU A 453 23.89 7.86 -1.29
C GLU A 453 23.35 9.24 -0.88
N PHE A 454 24.11 9.94 -0.05
CA PHE A 454 23.82 11.31 0.32
C PHE A 454 24.86 12.24 -0.30
N ASP A 455 24.40 13.35 -0.85
CA ASP A 455 25.22 14.52 -1.08
C ASP A 455 24.57 15.76 -0.47
N ASP A 456 25.19 16.93 -0.67
CA ASP A 456 24.71 18.18 -0.09
C ASP A 456 23.28 18.54 -0.53
N THR A 457 22.84 18.02 -1.68
CA THR A 457 21.59 18.39 -2.37
C THR A 457 20.55 17.27 -2.36
N PHE A 458 20.97 16.03 -2.56
CA PHE A 458 20.10 14.90 -2.87
C PHE A 458 20.30 13.71 -1.92
N LEU A 459 19.19 13.08 -1.59
CA LEU A 459 19.14 11.67 -1.27
C LEU A 459 18.99 10.89 -2.58
N LYS A 460 19.93 9.99 -2.86
CA LYS A 460 19.88 9.10 -4.03
C LYS A 460 19.58 7.69 -3.55
N ILE A 461 18.59 7.05 -4.16
CA ILE A 461 18.16 5.70 -3.78
C ILE A 461 18.21 4.82 -5.02
N LYS A 462 18.87 3.66 -4.93
CA LYS A 462 18.78 2.68 -6.00
C LYS A 462 17.38 2.09 -6.12
N THR A 463 16.87 2.02 -7.33
CA THR A 463 15.51 1.60 -7.62
C THR A 463 15.36 1.09 -9.06
N SER A 464 14.40 0.19 -9.27
CA SER A 464 13.93 -0.26 -10.59
C SER A 464 12.90 0.69 -11.21
N LEU A 465 12.47 1.73 -10.49
CA LEU A 465 11.38 2.64 -10.88
C LEU A 465 11.44 3.07 -12.34
N PHE A 466 12.61 3.49 -12.84
CA PHE A 466 12.79 3.97 -14.22
C PHE A 466 13.13 2.87 -15.24
N LEU A 467 13.39 1.63 -14.78
CA LEU A 467 13.64 0.47 -15.63
C LEU A 467 12.36 -0.26 -16.01
N THR A 468 11.37 -0.24 -15.11
CA THR A 468 10.11 -0.96 -15.27
C THR A 468 8.89 -0.06 -15.01
N PRO A 469 8.75 1.09 -15.72
CA PRO A 469 7.52 1.88 -15.69
C PRO A 469 6.38 1.14 -16.39
N ASP A 470 5.13 1.50 -16.10
CA ASP A 470 3.97 0.90 -16.77
C ASP A 470 3.80 1.42 -18.19
N PHE A 471 4.27 2.63 -18.48
CA PHE A 471 4.38 3.19 -19.81
C PHE A 471 5.41 4.32 -19.88
N ILE A 472 5.84 4.67 -21.09
CA ILE A 472 6.69 5.83 -21.36
C ILE A 472 6.14 6.67 -22.52
N ILE A 473 6.29 7.99 -22.43
CA ILE A 473 5.95 8.94 -23.51
C ILE A 473 7.15 9.87 -23.77
N GLY A 474 7.26 10.33 -25.02
CA GLY A 474 8.32 11.20 -25.47
C GLY A 474 9.56 10.46 -25.96
N ASP A 475 10.55 11.22 -26.43
CA ASP A 475 11.81 10.70 -26.95
C ASP A 475 12.75 10.33 -25.79
N ASN A 476 12.52 9.15 -25.22
CA ASN A 476 13.26 8.64 -24.07
C ASN A 476 14.56 7.94 -24.51
N PRO A 477 15.75 8.46 -24.17
CA PRO A 477 17.02 7.85 -24.57
C PRO A 477 17.27 6.48 -23.93
N GLY A 478 16.54 6.15 -22.85
CA GLY A 478 16.55 4.87 -22.17
C GLY A 478 15.64 3.80 -22.77
N ARG A 479 14.84 4.15 -23.78
CA ARG A 479 13.74 3.31 -24.29
C ARG A 479 14.12 1.86 -24.56
N TRP A 480 15.27 1.61 -25.18
CA TRP A 480 15.67 0.24 -25.55
C TRP A 480 15.91 -0.63 -24.31
N GLU A 481 16.55 -0.09 -23.28
CA GLU A 481 16.80 -0.83 -22.04
C GLU A 481 15.49 -1.06 -21.27
N ILE A 482 14.63 -0.05 -21.20
CA ILE A 482 13.30 -0.16 -20.59
C ILE A 482 12.48 -1.26 -21.27
N MET A 483 12.45 -1.25 -22.61
CA MET A 483 11.74 -2.27 -23.39
C MET A 483 12.27 -3.67 -23.06
N ARG A 484 13.60 -3.85 -23.02
CA ARG A 484 14.24 -5.12 -22.66
C ARG A 484 13.83 -5.61 -21.27
N GLN A 485 13.85 -4.73 -20.27
CA GLN A 485 13.46 -5.06 -18.89
C GLN A 485 11.98 -5.40 -18.79
N LEU A 486 11.12 -4.62 -19.45
CA LEU A 486 9.68 -4.88 -19.49
C LEU A 486 9.35 -6.17 -20.24
N ASP A 487 10.03 -6.49 -21.34
CA ASP A 487 9.88 -7.78 -22.03
C ASP A 487 10.25 -8.95 -21.11
N ALA A 488 11.38 -8.85 -20.39
CA ALA A 488 11.80 -9.88 -19.44
C ALA A 488 10.79 -10.05 -18.29
N LYS A 489 10.34 -8.94 -17.70
CA LYS A 489 9.33 -8.93 -16.63
C LYS A 489 8.01 -9.53 -17.10
N ARG A 490 7.52 -9.13 -18.28
CA ARG A 490 6.28 -9.66 -18.86
C ARG A 490 6.36 -11.15 -19.15
N LYS A 491 7.49 -11.63 -19.67
CA LYS A 491 7.70 -13.05 -19.91
C LYS A 491 7.72 -13.86 -18.60
N ALA A 492 8.36 -13.33 -17.56
CA ALA A 492 8.46 -14.00 -16.26
C ALA A 492 7.13 -14.04 -15.50
N LEU A 493 6.28 -13.01 -15.68
CA LEU A 493 5.00 -12.86 -14.99
C LEU A 493 3.81 -13.17 -15.90
N PHE A 494 4.05 -13.79 -17.06
CA PHE A 494 2.99 -14.05 -18.02
C PHE A 494 2.01 -15.06 -17.42
N SER A 495 0.82 -14.57 -17.09
CA SER A 495 -0.28 -15.36 -16.55
C SER A 495 -1.47 -15.36 -17.51
N ARG A 496 -1.74 -14.22 -18.15
CA ARG A 496 -2.92 -13.98 -18.98
C ARG A 496 -2.58 -13.10 -20.17
N GLU A 497 -3.37 -13.24 -21.22
CA GLU A 497 -3.35 -12.35 -22.37
C GLU A 497 -3.54 -10.87 -21.97
N TYR A 498 -2.89 -9.98 -22.72
CA TYR A 498 -2.96 -8.54 -22.52
C TYR A 498 -2.85 -7.78 -23.84
N LEU A 499 -3.40 -6.56 -23.86
CA LEU A 499 -3.17 -5.59 -24.91
C LEU A 499 -1.80 -4.93 -24.69
N LEU A 500 -0.98 -4.86 -25.74
CA LEU A 500 0.31 -4.18 -25.72
C LEU A 500 0.32 -3.03 -26.72
N CYS A 501 0.61 -1.81 -26.26
CA CYS A 501 1.03 -0.71 -27.13
C CYS A 501 2.54 -0.73 -27.34
N THR A 502 2.97 -0.90 -28.58
CA THR A 502 4.41 -0.92 -28.91
C THR A 502 5.05 0.46 -28.90
N ASP A 503 4.26 1.54 -28.97
CA ASP A 503 4.77 2.91 -28.94
C ASP A 503 5.03 3.42 -27.52
N CYS A 504 4.10 3.25 -26.57
CA CYS A 504 4.33 3.67 -25.18
C CYS A 504 4.73 2.52 -24.24
N LEU A 505 4.86 1.29 -24.75
CA LEU A 505 5.18 0.07 -24.00
C LEU A 505 4.10 -0.38 -22.99
N MET A 506 2.96 0.31 -22.95
CA MET A 506 1.86 0.02 -22.04
C MET A 506 1.30 -1.39 -22.28
N GLN A 507 1.07 -2.10 -21.18
CA GLN A 507 0.30 -3.35 -21.14
C GLN A 507 -1.04 -3.14 -20.42
N ASP A 508 -2.11 -3.78 -20.88
CA ASP A 508 -3.44 -3.71 -20.25
C ASP A 508 -4.13 -5.08 -20.32
N HIS A 509 -4.28 -5.72 -19.16
CA HIS A 509 -4.95 -7.02 -19.04
C HIS A 509 -6.48 -6.91 -19.05
N ASP A 510 -7.06 -5.73 -18.77
CA ASP A 510 -8.51 -5.56 -18.72
C ASP A 510 -9.09 -5.33 -20.12
N ALA A 511 -8.40 -4.54 -20.94
CA ALA A 511 -8.77 -4.34 -22.34
C ALA A 511 -8.75 -5.64 -23.16
N ALA A 512 -7.92 -6.61 -22.77
CA ALA A 512 -7.81 -7.92 -23.42
C ALA A 512 -9.10 -8.76 -23.34
N VAL A 513 -9.84 -8.62 -22.23
CA VAL A 513 -11.09 -9.34 -22.00
C VAL A 513 -12.28 -8.65 -22.71
N MET A 514 -12.13 -7.39 -23.09
CA MET A 514 -13.13 -6.59 -23.78
C MET A 514 -12.87 -6.51 -25.30
N ARG A 515 -13.73 -5.79 -26.03
CA ARG A 515 -13.46 -5.46 -27.44
C ARG A 515 -12.20 -4.59 -27.52
N MET A 516 -11.20 -5.07 -28.26
CA MET A 516 -9.94 -4.37 -28.50
C MET A 516 -10.19 -2.90 -28.92
N PRO A 517 -9.58 -1.92 -28.23
CA PRO A 517 -9.74 -0.52 -28.59
C PRO A 517 -9.11 -0.25 -29.97
N LYS A 518 -9.53 0.83 -30.64
CA LYS A 518 -8.94 1.22 -31.93
C LYS A 518 -7.55 1.85 -31.78
N VAL A 519 -7.30 2.47 -30.62
CA VAL A 519 -6.09 3.20 -30.29
C VAL A 519 -5.72 2.95 -28.83
N CYS A 520 -4.45 3.11 -28.50
CA CYS A 520 -3.94 3.05 -27.13
C CYS A 520 -4.62 4.14 -26.27
N PRO A 521 -5.19 3.80 -25.10
CA PRO A 521 -5.83 4.77 -24.22
C PRO A 521 -4.85 5.77 -23.59
N VAL A 522 -3.55 5.45 -23.57
CA VAL A 522 -2.51 6.29 -22.94
C VAL A 522 -1.87 7.26 -23.93
N CYS A 523 -1.46 6.79 -25.11
CA CYS A 523 -0.72 7.61 -26.09
C CYS A 523 -1.47 7.87 -27.40
N GLY A 524 -2.68 7.32 -27.59
CA GLY A 524 -3.46 7.48 -28.82
C GLY A 524 -2.93 6.72 -30.04
N SER A 525 -1.86 5.95 -29.91
CA SER A 525 -1.28 5.18 -31.02
C SER A 525 -2.18 4.03 -31.50
N SER A 526 -2.21 3.79 -32.81
CA SER A 526 -2.80 2.59 -33.42
C SER A 526 -1.90 1.35 -33.36
N ASN A 527 -0.63 1.47 -32.91
CA ASN A 527 0.34 0.38 -32.87
C ASN A 527 0.16 -0.50 -31.62
N ILE A 528 -1.05 -1.03 -31.49
CA ILE A 528 -1.49 -1.91 -30.42
C ILE A 528 -1.67 -3.34 -30.95
N LYS A 529 -1.33 -4.33 -30.14
CA LYS A 529 -1.52 -5.75 -30.46
C LYS A 529 -1.92 -6.54 -29.24
N MET A 530 -2.65 -7.63 -29.45
CA MET A 530 -2.89 -8.63 -28.42
C MET A 530 -1.66 -9.52 -28.26
N VAL A 531 -1.30 -9.81 -27.02
CA VAL A 531 -0.31 -10.83 -26.66
C VAL A 531 -1.07 -11.98 -26.02
N TYR A 532 -0.97 -13.16 -26.63
CA TYR A 532 -1.66 -14.36 -26.20
C TYR A 532 -0.71 -15.27 -25.40
N HIS A 533 -1.27 -16.07 -24.50
CA HIS A 533 -0.52 -17.18 -23.91
C HIS A 533 -0.24 -18.17 -25.05
N GLU A 534 1.03 -18.49 -25.33
CA GLU A 534 1.34 -19.63 -26.19
C GLU A 534 0.91 -20.90 -25.44
N GLU A 535 0.07 -21.74 -26.04
CA GLU A 535 -0.43 -22.99 -25.46
C GLU A 535 0.68 -24.02 -25.20
#